data_AF-A0A7J4R8S1-F1
#
_entry.id   AF-A0A7J4R8S1-F1
#
_cell.length_a   1.000
_cell.length_b   1.000
_cell.length_c   1.000
_cell.angle_alpha   90.00
_cell.angle_beta   90.00
_cell.angle_gamma   90.00
#
_symmetry.space_group_name_H-M   'P 1'
#
loop_
_entity.id
_entity.type
_entity.pdbx_description
1 polymer ?
#
loop_
_entity_poly.entity_id
_entity_poly.type
_entity_poly.pdbx_seq_one_letter_code
_entity_poly.pdbx_strand_id
1 'polypeptide(L)'
;DHLGTLASVAARVGYPLLLKASAGGGGKGMRIVREPKMLRTEYEAAAREASAAFGDGTVYVERLLTGARHIEIQILADKYGNCIHLNERDCSLQRRHQKVIEEAPSSAVSDELRKSMGESAVLAAKSVDYVGAGTVELLLSSNGDFYFLEMNTRLQVEHPVTEMITGVDLVQKQLEIASGLPLGISQDSVSISGHSIEARIYAEDPKVGFLPAIGKLALWRPPSGPGIRVDSGVKEGDEVTVNFDPMLAKLIVHAPSRMAAIRRLELALSSFVALGVTTNIGFLRNALTHPAFISGNITTDFLDNAPMTEFISENSDPKVLVAIASAAKRLGAGKSGVNTNSRMLDDHSGHAYDPFITLSRRLP
;
A
#
# COMPACT_ATOMS: atom_id res chain seq x y z
N ASP A 1 -9.82 -41.21 -5.92
CA ASP A 1 -9.14 -40.46 -7.00
C ASP A 1 -9.25 -38.97 -6.66
N HIS A 2 -8.12 -38.35 -6.29
CA HIS A 2 -8.09 -36.93 -5.90
C HIS A 2 -8.59 -36.02 -7.02
N LEU A 3 -8.42 -36.42 -8.29
CA LEU A 3 -8.86 -35.65 -9.43
C LEU A 3 -10.39 -35.64 -9.56
N GLY A 4 -11.05 -36.76 -9.27
CA GLY A 4 -12.52 -36.86 -9.25
C GLY A 4 -13.14 -35.99 -8.14
N THR A 5 -12.54 -35.99 -6.95
CA THR A 5 -12.96 -35.08 -5.86
C THR A 5 -12.77 -33.63 -6.24
N LEU A 6 -11.60 -33.28 -6.80
CA LEU A 6 -11.30 -31.92 -7.26
C LEU A 6 -12.31 -31.45 -8.31
N ALA A 7 -12.64 -32.29 -9.30
CA ALA A 7 -13.62 -31.96 -10.33
C ALA A 7 -15.02 -31.70 -9.76
N SER A 8 -15.45 -32.51 -8.77
CA SER A 8 -16.74 -32.32 -8.09
C SER A 8 -16.79 -31.00 -7.31
N VAL A 9 -15.74 -30.67 -6.56
CA VAL A 9 -15.66 -29.40 -5.82
C VAL A 9 -15.56 -28.22 -6.78
N ALA A 10 -14.75 -28.31 -7.83
CA ALA A 10 -14.65 -27.27 -8.86
C ALA A 10 -15.99 -26.97 -9.54
N ALA A 11 -16.80 -28.00 -9.82
CA ALA A 11 -18.14 -27.82 -10.37
C ALA A 11 -19.10 -27.12 -9.38
N ARG A 12 -18.96 -27.36 -8.08
CA ARG A 12 -19.74 -26.67 -7.03
C ARG A 12 -19.33 -25.21 -6.84
N VAL A 13 -18.03 -24.92 -6.91
CA VAL A 13 -17.47 -23.57 -6.82
C VAL A 13 -17.80 -22.74 -8.06
N GLY A 14 -17.79 -23.38 -9.24
CA GLY A 14 -18.03 -22.75 -10.53
C GLY A 14 -16.76 -22.12 -11.12
N TYR A 15 -16.74 -21.99 -12.45
CA TYR A 15 -15.63 -21.39 -13.20
C TYR A 15 -15.96 -19.91 -13.56
N PRO A 16 -14.95 -19.02 -13.70
CA PRO A 16 -13.53 -19.29 -13.44
C PRO A 16 -13.26 -19.47 -11.94
N LEU A 17 -12.28 -20.32 -11.63
CA LEU A 17 -11.84 -20.61 -10.27
C LEU A 17 -10.33 -20.39 -10.11
N LEU A 18 -9.88 -20.31 -8.87
CA LEU A 18 -8.49 -20.17 -8.49
C LEU A 18 -8.06 -21.40 -7.69
N LEU A 19 -6.95 -22.01 -8.10
CA LEU A 19 -6.21 -22.99 -7.32
C LEU A 19 -5.18 -22.24 -6.48
N LYS A 20 -5.10 -22.54 -5.17
CA LYS A 20 -4.10 -21.94 -4.26
C LYS A 20 -3.41 -23.02 -3.45
N ALA A 21 -2.11 -22.88 -3.25
CA ALA A 21 -1.34 -23.71 -2.33
C ALA A 21 -1.77 -23.45 -0.88
N SER A 22 -1.98 -24.51 -0.10
CA SER A 22 -2.43 -24.40 1.30
C SER A 22 -1.38 -23.79 2.22
N ALA A 23 -0.10 -24.06 1.95
CA ALA A 23 1.04 -23.55 2.72
C ALA A 23 1.70 -22.32 2.09
N GLY A 24 1.13 -21.79 1.00
CA GLY A 24 1.75 -20.72 0.21
C GLY A 24 1.41 -19.31 0.69
N GLY A 25 2.32 -18.38 0.40
CA GLY A 25 2.13 -16.93 0.58
C GLY A 25 2.87 -16.14 -0.52
N GLY A 26 2.50 -14.88 -0.73
CA GLY A 26 3.16 -14.01 -1.72
C GLY A 26 2.91 -14.39 -3.18
N GLY A 27 1.78 -15.04 -3.46
CA GLY A 27 1.30 -15.33 -4.82
C GLY A 27 1.91 -16.54 -5.54
N LYS A 28 2.82 -17.30 -4.90
CA LYS A 28 3.37 -18.55 -5.45
C LYS A 28 2.37 -19.70 -5.30
N GLY A 29 2.28 -20.56 -6.31
CA GLY A 29 1.34 -21.70 -6.32
C GLY A 29 -0.13 -21.31 -6.50
N MET A 30 -0.40 -20.14 -7.10
CA MET A 30 -1.75 -19.72 -7.48
C MET A 30 -1.99 -19.87 -8.98
N ARG A 31 -3.06 -20.55 -9.39
CA ARG A 31 -3.37 -20.77 -10.82
C ARG A 31 -4.84 -20.59 -11.14
N ILE A 32 -5.13 -19.79 -12.17
CA ILE A 32 -6.49 -19.55 -12.65
C ILE A 32 -6.91 -20.70 -13.56
N VAL A 33 -8.07 -21.29 -13.29
CA VAL A 33 -8.72 -22.25 -14.18
C VAL A 33 -9.97 -21.61 -14.75
N ARG A 34 -9.94 -21.31 -16.06
CA ARG A 34 -11.06 -20.65 -16.75
C ARG A 34 -12.14 -21.64 -17.21
N GLU A 35 -11.78 -22.89 -17.45
CA GLU A 35 -12.66 -23.90 -18.02
C GLU A 35 -12.33 -25.31 -17.50
N PRO A 36 -13.32 -26.22 -17.41
CA PRO A 36 -13.13 -27.54 -16.81
C PRO A 36 -12.00 -28.37 -17.41
N LYS A 37 -11.77 -28.26 -18.73
CA LYS A 37 -10.73 -29.04 -19.42
C LYS A 37 -9.30 -28.69 -18.97
N MET A 38 -9.10 -27.52 -18.37
CA MET A 38 -7.81 -27.06 -17.87
C MET A 38 -7.53 -27.47 -16.43
N LEU A 39 -8.53 -27.95 -15.69
CA LEU A 39 -8.43 -28.21 -14.25
C LEU A 39 -7.27 -29.14 -13.89
N ARG A 40 -7.12 -30.24 -14.65
CA ARG A 40 -6.05 -31.22 -14.41
C ARG A 40 -4.67 -30.62 -14.57
N THR A 41 -4.43 -29.96 -15.71
CA THR A 41 -3.14 -29.37 -16.06
C THR A 41 -2.73 -28.30 -15.05
N GLU A 42 -3.65 -27.40 -14.68
CA GLU A 42 -3.35 -26.33 -13.73
C GLU A 42 -3.16 -26.85 -12.31
N TYR A 43 -3.92 -27.88 -11.89
CA TYR A 43 -3.72 -28.56 -10.61
C TYR A 43 -2.34 -29.19 -10.50
N GLU A 44 -1.92 -29.98 -11.50
CA GLU A 44 -0.63 -30.66 -11.49
C GLU A 44 0.55 -29.67 -11.51
N ALA A 45 0.35 -28.50 -12.12
CA ALA A 45 1.33 -27.42 -12.09
C ALA A 45 1.36 -26.69 -10.73
N ALA A 46 0.20 -26.35 -10.16
CA ALA A 46 0.09 -25.69 -8.86
C ALA A 46 0.68 -26.57 -7.74
N ALA A 47 0.32 -27.86 -7.70
CA ALA A 47 0.81 -28.80 -6.71
C ALA A 47 2.33 -29.00 -6.78
N ARG A 48 2.91 -29.09 -7.99
CA ARG A 48 4.37 -29.17 -8.16
C ARG A 48 5.09 -27.91 -7.68
N GLU A 49 4.56 -26.75 -8.02
CA GLU A 49 5.11 -25.47 -7.59
C GLU A 49 5.07 -25.33 -6.06
N ALA A 50 3.93 -25.71 -5.46
CA ALA A 50 3.75 -25.71 -4.01
C ALA A 50 4.72 -26.67 -3.31
N SER A 51 4.85 -27.92 -3.78
CA SER A 51 5.82 -28.88 -3.25
C SER A 51 7.27 -28.37 -3.35
N ALA A 52 7.64 -27.74 -4.46
CA ALA A 52 8.99 -27.23 -4.67
C ALA A 52 9.31 -26.01 -3.79
N ALA A 53 8.33 -25.13 -3.56
CA ALA A 53 8.52 -23.90 -2.79
C ALA A 53 8.34 -24.10 -1.27
N PHE A 54 7.42 -24.98 -0.86
CA PHE A 54 6.95 -25.09 0.53
C PHE A 54 7.04 -26.51 1.11
N GLY A 55 7.45 -27.51 0.31
CA GLY A 55 7.51 -28.91 0.75
C GLY A 55 6.14 -29.60 0.88
N ASP A 56 5.06 -28.89 0.60
CA ASP A 56 3.67 -29.39 0.65
C ASP A 56 2.93 -29.02 -0.64
N GLY A 57 2.46 -30.05 -1.35
CA GLY A 57 1.73 -29.93 -2.61
C GLY A 57 0.21 -29.77 -2.46
N THR A 58 -0.29 -29.63 -1.23
CA THR A 58 -1.72 -29.48 -0.94
C THR A 58 -2.25 -28.19 -1.54
N VAL A 59 -3.33 -28.30 -2.31
CA VAL A 59 -4.03 -27.16 -2.92
C VAL A 59 -5.51 -27.19 -2.60
N TYR A 60 -6.11 -26.01 -2.56
CA TYR A 60 -7.55 -25.82 -2.45
C TYR A 60 -8.08 -24.99 -3.61
N VAL A 61 -9.41 -24.99 -3.79
CA VAL A 61 -10.10 -24.26 -4.86
C VAL A 61 -10.99 -23.17 -4.27
N GLU A 62 -10.94 -22.00 -4.87
CA GLU A 62 -11.80 -20.86 -4.55
C GLU A 62 -12.43 -20.32 -5.82
N ARG A 63 -13.55 -19.60 -5.67
CA ARG A 63 -14.13 -18.88 -6.80
C ARG A 63 -13.21 -17.72 -7.16
N LEU A 64 -12.91 -17.54 -8.45
CA LEU A 64 -12.16 -16.37 -8.88
C LEU A 64 -13.12 -15.16 -8.92
N LEU A 65 -12.86 -14.18 -8.05
CA LEU A 65 -13.52 -12.89 -8.11
C LEU A 65 -12.73 -11.96 -9.04
N THR A 66 -13.36 -11.48 -10.10
CA THR A 66 -12.79 -10.51 -11.04
C THR A 66 -13.34 -9.12 -10.76
N GLY A 67 -12.54 -8.08 -10.95
CA GLY A 67 -12.97 -6.71 -10.67
C GLY A 67 -13.33 -6.48 -9.19
N ALA A 68 -12.70 -7.23 -8.29
CA ALA A 68 -12.86 -7.05 -6.85
C ALA A 68 -11.89 -5.98 -6.33
N ARG A 69 -12.24 -5.43 -5.18
CA ARG A 69 -11.37 -4.59 -4.36
C ARG A 69 -10.74 -5.43 -3.27
N HIS A 70 -9.51 -5.11 -2.92
CA HIS A 70 -8.84 -5.69 -1.77
C HIS A 70 -9.05 -4.73 -0.60
N ILE A 71 -9.94 -5.11 0.33
CA ILE A 71 -10.26 -4.34 1.53
C ILE A 71 -9.77 -5.14 2.72
N GLU A 72 -9.13 -4.48 3.68
CA GLU A 72 -8.59 -5.19 4.83
C GLU A 72 -8.87 -4.45 6.13
N ILE A 73 -9.13 -5.19 7.21
CA ILE A 73 -9.54 -4.65 8.50
C ILE A 73 -8.42 -4.83 9.51
N GLN A 74 -7.94 -3.72 10.07
CA GLN A 74 -6.97 -3.74 11.16
C GLN A 74 -7.64 -4.21 12.45
N ILE A 75 -7.03 -5.17 13.14
CA ILE A 75 -7.49 -5.66 14.45
C ILE A 75 -6.40 -5.45 15.51
N LEU A 76 -6.84 -5.16 16.74
CA LEU A 76 -6.04 -5.27 17.96
C LEU A 76 -6.79 -6.14 18.97
N ALA A 77 -6.10 -7.10 19.57
CA ALA A 77 -6.66 -7.97 20.61
C ALA A 77 -5.70 -8.15 21.79
N ASP A 78 -6.21 -8.15 23.03
CA ASP A 78 -5.42 -8.40 24.24
C ASP A 78 -5.69 -9.79 24.84
N LYS A 79 -4.93 -10.12 25.90
CA LYS A 79 -5.07 -11.39 26.63
C LYS A 79 -6.29 -11.44 27.56
N TYR A 80 -7.07 -10.36 27.63
CA TYR A 80 -8.23 -10.22 28.51
C TYR A 80 -9.55 -10.42 27.74
N GLY A 81 -9.46 -10.80 26.46
CA GLY A 81 -10.62 -11.03 25.58
C GLY A 81 -11.15 -9.77 24.90
N ASN A 82 -10.49 -8.61 25.08
CA ASN A 82 -10.83 -7.42 24.32
C ASN A 82 -10.27 -7.54 22.91
N CYS A 83 -11.10 -7.23 21.90
CA CYS A 83 -10.70 -7.22 20.51
C CYS A 83 -11.51 -6.13 19.79
N ILE A 84 -10.82 -5.22 19.10
CA ILE A 84 -11.40 -4.08 18.38
C ILE A 84 -10.87 -4.04 16.94
N HIS A 85 -11.63 -3.41 16.05
CA HIS A 85 -11.16 -3.04 14.72
C HIS A 85 -10.82 -1.55 14.64
N LEU A 86 -9.81 -1.22 13.82
CA LEU A 86 -9.34 0.14 13.57
C LEU A 86 -9.67 0.57 12.13
N ASN A 87 -10.93 0.32 11.74
CA ASN A 87 -11.47 0.53 10.39
C ASN A 87 -10.74 -0.29 9.31
N GLU A 88 -11.01 0.06 8.05
CA GLU A 88 -10.49 -0.61 6.87
C GLU A 88 -9.41 0.18 6.13
N ARG A 89 -8.62 -0.54 5.33
CA ARG A 89 -7.76 0.01 4.29
C ARG A 89 -8.19 -0.52 2.93
N ASP A 90 -8.09 0.32 1.91
CA ASP A 90 -8.20 -0.08 0.51
C ASP A 90 -6.80 -0.30 -0.04
N CYS A 91 -6.50 -1.54 -0.41
CA CYS A 91 -5.22 -1.97 -0.97
C CYS A 91 -5.39 -2.45 -2.41
N SER A 92 -6.42 -1.97 -3.12
CA SER A 92 -6.79 -2.48 -4.45
C SER A 92 -5.81 -2.10 -5.55
N LEU A 93 -5.03 -1.03 -5.41
CA LEU A 93 -4.03 -0.68 -6.42
C LEU A 93 -2.83 -1.62 -6.30
N GLN A 94 -2.84 -2.67 -7.11
CA GLN A 94 -1.86 -3.75 -7.08
C GLN A 94 -1.23 -3.98 -8.44
N ARG A 95 0.01 -4.45 -8.44
CA ARG A 95 0.73 -4.93 -9.63
C ARG A 95 1.16 -6.37 -9.37
N ARG A 96 0.70 -7.34 -10.18
CA ARG A 96 1.01 -8.77 -9.98
C ARG A 96 0.78 -9.22 -8.52
N HIS A 97 -0.36 -8.82 -7.95
CA HIS A 97 -0.74 -9.09 -6.54
C HIS A 97 0.13 -8.45 -5.46
N GLN A 98 1.00 -7.49 -5.81
CA GLN A 98 1.75 -6.68 -4.84
C GLN A 98 1.08 -5.32 -4.69
N LYS A 99 0.79 -4.92 -3.45
CA LYS A 99 0.20 -3.62 -3.11
C LYS A 99 1.20 -2.50 -3.43
N VAL A 100 0.70 -1.44 -4.07
CA VAL A 100 1.49 -0.32 -4.59
C VAL A 100 1.16 0.99 -3.86
N ILE A 101 -0.15 1.28 -3.75
CA ILE A 101 -0.70 2.41 -3.03
C ILE A 101 -1.86 1.90 -2.18
N GLU A 102 -1.87 2.29 -0.92
CA GLU A 102 -2.89 1.92 0.05
C GLU A 102 -3.51 3.18 0.64
N GLU A 103 -4.80 3.14 0.92
CA GLU A 103 -5.50 4.27 1.53
C GLU A 103 -6.46 3.87 2.64
N ALA A 104 -6.68 4.78 3.59
CA ALA A 104 -7.65 4.61 4.67
C ALA A 104 -8.39 5.94 4.91
N PRO A 105 -9.72 5.91 5.09
CA PRO A 105 -10.62 4.78 4.82
C PRO A 105 -10.75 4.47 3.31
N SER A 106 -11.44 3.39 2.95
CA SER A 106 -11.75 3.08 1.55
C SER A 106 -12.84 4.02 1.02
N SER A 107 -12.69 4.52 -0.22
CA SER A 107 -13.74 5.28 -0.89
C SER A 107 -14.95 4.45 -1.32
N ALA A 108 -14.82 3.11 -1.31
CA ALA A 108 -15.86 2.19 -1.77
C ALA A 108 -16.70 1.61 -0.62
N VAL A 109 -16.30 1.86 0.63
CA VAL A 109 -16.91 1.24 1.81
C VAL A 109 -17.81 2.26 2.51
N SER A 110 -19.13 1.98 2.55
CA SER A 110 -20.10 2.76 3.33
C SER A 110 -19.95 2.49 4.82
N ASP A 111 -20.58 3.30 5.67
CA ASP A 111 -20.54 3.12 7.12
C ASP A 111 -21.15 1.78 7.55
N GLU A 112 -22.23 1.35 6.89
CA GLU A 112 -22.86 0.05 7.13
C GLU A 112 -21.94 -1.11 6.75
N LEU A 113 -21.28 -1.00 5.59
CA LEU A 113 -20.36 -2.03 5.12
C LEU A 113 -19.12 -2.09 6.02
N ARG A 114 -18.58 -0.94 6.42
CA ARG A 114 -17.45 -0.81 7.36
C ARG A 114 -17.76 -1.49 8.68
N LYS A 115 -18.95 -1.24 9.23
CA LYS A 115 -19.42 -1.89 10.45
C LYS A 115 -19.50 -3.41 10.28
N SER A 116 -20.14 -3.88 9.21
CA SER A 116 -20.30 -5.32 8.93
C SER A 116 -18.96 -6.05 8.76
N MET A 117 -18.03 -5.46 8.00
CA MET A 117 -16.67 -6.00 7.82
C MET A 117 -15.88 -5.95 9.13
N GLY A 118 -15.97 -4.86 9.89
CA GLY A 118 -15.33 -4.69 11.19
C GLY A 118 -15.76 -5.74 12.21
N GLU A 119 -17.08 -5.95 12.35
CA GLU A 119 -17.65 -6.96 13.23
C GLU A 119 -17.25 -8.38 12.80
N SER A 120 -17.22 -8.65 11.49
CA SER A 120 -16.79 -9.94 10.94
C SER A 120 -15.30 -10.22 11.22
N ALA A 121 -14.44 -9.21 11.10
CA ALA A 121 -13.02 -9.33 11.39
C ALA A 121 -12.74 -9.53 12.90
N VAL A 122 -13.46 -8.83 13.78
CA VAL A 122 -13.39 -9.04 15.23
C VAL A 122 -13.86 -10.46 15.59
N LEU A 123 -14.95 -10.93 14.97
CA LEU A 123 -15.45 -12.30 15.18
C LEU A 123 -14.42 -13.35 14.75
N ALA A 124 -13.79 -13.16 13.58
CA ALA A 124 -12.74 -14.04 13.09
C ALA A 124 -11.52 -14.08 14.02
N ALA A 125 -11.09 -12.93 14.54
CA ALA A 125 -9.98 -12.88 15.50
C ALA A 125 -10.34 -13.56 16.84
N LYS A 126 -11.57 -13.35 17.35
CA LYS A 126 -12.03 -13.98 18.60
C LYS A 126 -12.20 -15.49 18.49
N SER A 127 -12.56 -16.03 17.32
CA SER A 127 -12.76 -17.47 17.15
C SER A 127 -11.47 -18.29 17.24
N VAL A 128 -10.31 -17.63 17.16
CA VAL A 128 -8.98 -18.24 17.26
C VAL A 128 -8.16 -17.71 18.43
N ASP A 129 -8.81 -17.08 19.41
CA ASP A 129 -8.17 -16.47 20.59
C ASP A 129 -6.98 -15.56 20.23
N TYR A 130 -7.14 -14.75 19.18
CA TYR A 130 -6.06 -13.92 18.65
C TYR A 130 -5.55 -12.90 19.67
N VAL A 131 -4.23 -12.66 19.68
CA VAL A 131 -3.58 -11.66 20.55
C VAL A 131 -2.58 -10.84 19.74
N GLY A 132 -2.58 -9.53 19.95
CA GLY A 132 -1.70 -8.57 19.28
C GLY A 132 -2.38 -7.83 18.13
N ALA A 133 -1.59 -7.30 17.21
CA ALA A 133 -2.07 -6.69 15.98
C ALA A 133 -2.17 -7.74 14.87
N GLY A 134 -3.26 -7.70 14.10
CA GLY A 134 -3.47 -8.55 12.94
C GLY A 134 -4.32 -7.85 11.91
N THR A 135 -4.43 -8.40 10.72
CA THR A 135 -5.30 -7.87 9.68
C THR A 135 -6.08 -8.98 9.01
N VAL A 136 -7.39 -8.77 8.87
CA VAL A 136 -8.28 -9.65 8.13
C VAL A 136 -8.45 -9.06 6.74
N GLU A 137 -7.97 -9.77 5.71
CA GLU A 137 -8.08 -9.37 4.31
C GLU A 137 -9.37 -9.93 3.70
N LEU A 138 -10.05 -9.08 2.92
CA LEU A 138 -11.33 -9.34 2.29
C LEU A 138 -11.27 -8.95 0.80
N LEU A 139 -12.01 -9.67 -0.02
CA LEU A 139 -12.34 -9.26 -1.38
C LEU A 139 -13.75 -8.68 -1.40
N LEU A 140 -13.88 -7.41 -1.79
CA LEU A 140 -15.17 -6.72 -1.98
C LEU A 140 -15.54 -6.74 -3.46
N SER A 141 -16.64 -7.41 -3.81
CA SER A 141 -17.14 -7.45 -5.19
C SER A 141 -17.97 -6.22 -5.55
N SER A 142 -18.19 -6.03 -6.84
CA SER A 142 -18.91 -4.87 -7.40
C SER A 142 -20.38 -4.77 -6.98
N ASN A 143 -20.99 -5.86 -6.50
CA ASN A 143 -22.35 -5.88 -5.96
C ASN A 143 -22.42 -5.55 -4.46
N GLY A 144 -21.29 -5.29 -3.80
CA GLY A 144 -21.22 -4.96 -2.37
C GLY A 144 -21.02 -6.15 -1.43
N ASP A 145 -21.00 -7.39 -1.95
CA ASP A 145 -20.67 -8.56 -1.14
C ASP A 145 -19.17 -8.59 -0.83
N PHE A 146 -18.80 -9.10 0.35
CA PHE A 146 -17.40 -9.30 0.71
C PHE A 146 -17.11 -10.72 1.16
N TYR A 147 -15.90 -11.17 0.87
CA TYR A 147 -15.45 -12.54 1.10
C TYR A 147 -14.12 -12.54 1.82
N PHE A 148 -14.00 -13.33 2.88
CA PHE A 148 -12.73 -13.55 3.56
C PHE A 148 -11.68 -14.12 2.61
N LEU A 149 -10.48 -13.55 2.63
CA LEU A 149 -9.34 -14.00 1.84
C LEU A 149 -8.29 -14.68 2.72
N GLU A 150 -7.75 -13.94 3.68
CA GLU A 150 -6.76 -14.43 4.62
C GLU A 150 -6.71 -13.57 5.89
N MET A 151 -5.97 -14.04 6.89
CA MET A 151 -5.61 -13.23 8.06
C MET A 151 -4.10 -13.15 8.16
N ASN A 152 -3.57 -11.93 8.08
CA ASN A 152 -2.18 -11.65 8.35
C ASN A 152 -1.98 -11.52 9.87
N THR A 153 -1.34 -12.52 10.47
CA THR A 153 -1.12 -12.61 11.92
C THR A 153 0.11 -11.81 12.40
N ARG A 154 0.27 -10.61 11.83
CA ARG A 154 1.38 -9.69 12.05
C ARG A 154 0.97 -8.26 11.66
N LEU A 155 1.82 -7.30 12.01
CA LEU A 155 1.72 -5.95 11.46
C LEU A 155 2.00 -5.96 9.95
N GLN A 156 1.31 -5.11 9.21
CA GLN A 156 1.48 -4.93 7.77
C GLN A 156 2.27 -3.65 7.44
N VAL A 157 2.74 -3.55 6.20
CA VAL A 157 3.58 -2.44 5.73
C VAL A 157 2.80 -1.12 5.81
N GLU A 158 1.54 -1.20 5.38
CA GLU A 158 0.51 -0.17 5.23
C GLU A 158 -0.22 0.20 6.54
N HIS A 159 0.22 -0.32 7.69
CA HIS A 159 -0.34 0.08 8.98
C HIS A 159 -0.34 1.61 9.24
N PRO A 160 0.62 2.43 8.74
CA PRO A 160 0.62 3.85 9.04
C PRO A 160 -0.63 4.58 8.55
N VAL A 161 -1.28 4.16 7.46
CA VAL A 161 -2.49 4.88 7.02
C VAL A 161 -3.63 4.74 8.03
N THR A 162 -3.69 3.62 8.76
CA THR A 162 -4.61 3.44 9.89
C THR A 162 -4.21 4.31 11.08
N GLU A 163 -2.92 4.37 11.43
CA GLU A 163 -2.44 5.23 12.53
C GLU A 163 -2.77 6.70 12.25
N MET A 164 -2.56 7.16 11.01
CA MET A 164 -2.80 8.55 10.61
C MET A 164 -4.27 8.98 10.69
N ILE A 165 -5.23 8.06 10.48
CA ILE A 165 -6.66 8.40 10.58
C ILE A 165 -7.27 8.16 11.96
N THR A 166 -6.66 7.31 12.78
CA THR A 166 -7.18 6.95 14.12
C THR A 166 -6.44 7.62 15.27
N GLY A 167 -5.19 8.03 15.07
CA GLY A 167 -4.29 8.48 16.14
C GLY A 167 -3.76 7.36 17.02
N VAL A 168 -4.00 6.08 16.67
CA VAL A 168 -3.54 4.93 17.45
C VAL A 168 -2.19 4.46 16.91
N ASP A 169 -1.15 4.51 17.75
CA ASP A 169 0.16 3.92 17.45
C ASP A 169 0.08 2.39 17.61
N LEU A 170 0.12 1.68 16.48
CA LEU A 170 -0.06 0.24 16.41
C LEU A 170 1.18 -0.51 16.93
N VAL A 171 2.38 0.02 16.70
CA VAL A 171 3.63 -0.60 17.17
C VAL A 171 3.71 -0.51 18.69
N GLN A 172 3.39 0.66 19.26
CA GLN A 172 3.27 0.84 20.69
C GLN A 172 2.22 -0.11 21.28
N LYS A 173 1.02 -0.19 20.67
CA LYS A 173 -0.03 -1.10 21.15
C LYS A 173 0.39 -2.56 21.13
N GLN A 174 1.14 -3.01 20.12
CA GLN A 174 1.71 -4.36 20.11
C GLN A 174 2.63 -4.60 21.31
N LEU A 175 3.50 -3.64 21.65
CA LEU A 175 4.41 -3.75 22.80
C LEU A 175 3.64 -3.75 24.14
N GLU A 176 2.61 -2.91 24.27
CA GLU A 176 1.74 -2.87 25.45
C GLU A 176 1.03 -4.21 25.66
N ILE A 177 0.40 -4.75 24.60
CA ILE A 177 -0.30 -6.04 24.63
C ILE A 177 0.68 -7.18 24.95
N ALA A 178 1.86 -7.19 24.31
CA ALA A 178 2.89 -8.19 24.57
C ALA A 178 3.37 -8.16 26.04
N SER A 179 3.41 -6.97 26.64
CA SER A 179 3.73 -6.75 28.05
C SER A 179 2.59 -7.12 29.01
N GLY A 180 1.45 -7.57 28.49
CA GLY A 180 0.29 -7.97 29.29
C GLY A 180 -0.57 -6.79 29.73
N LEU A 181 -0.46 -5.61 29.12
CA LEU A 181 -1.37 -4.50 29.40
C LEU A 181 -2.71 -4.73 28.64
N PRO A 182 -3.85 -4.29 29.20
CA PRO A 182 -5.11 -4.27 28.47
C PRO A 182 -5.07 -3.26 27.33
N LEU A 183 -5.93 -3.42 26.30
CA LEU A 183 -5.95 -2.52 25.12
C LEU A 183 -6.05 -1.04 25.48
N GLY A 184 -6.82 -0.71 26.54
CA GLY A 184 -7.05 0.66 26.98
C GLY A 184 -7.85 1.53 26.00
N ILE A 185 -8.43 0.92 24.95
CA ILE A 185 -9.24 1.55 23.91
C ILE A 185 -10.46 0.66 23.68
N SER A 186 -11.64 1.27 23.60
CA SER A 186 -12.90 0.58 23.26
C SER A 186 -13.29 0.85 21.81
N GLN A 187 -14.12 -0.03 21.22
CA GLN A 187 -14.58 0.13 19.84
C GLN A 187 -15.26 1.48 19.59
N ASP A 188 -16.07 1.96 20.53
CA ASP A 188 -16.80 3.23 20.44
C ASP A 188 -15.90 4.47 20.45
N SER A 189 -14.65 4.32 20.90
CA SER A 189 -13.65 5.40 20.91
C SER A 189 -12.84 5.49 19.61
N VAL A 190 -12.98 4.51 18.72
CA VAL A 190 -12.30 4.50 17.42
C VAL A 190 -13.04 5.41 16.45
N SER A 191 -12.43 6.55 16.12
CA SER A 191 -12.95 7.50 15.12
C SER A 191 -12.11 7.51 13.85
N ILE A 192 -12.69 8.01 12.76
CA ILE A 192 -11.98 8.33 11.52
C ILE A 192 -11.79 9.84 11.44
N SER A 193 -10.53 10.28 11.33
CA SER A 193 -10.17 11.67 11.09
C SER A 193 -9.49 11.78 9.73
N GLY A 194 -10.13 12.47 8.79
CA GLY A 194 -9.58 12.73 7.45
C GLY A 194 -9.36 11.46 6.61
N HIS A 195 -8.33 11.49 5.79
CA HIS A 195 -7.97 10.44 4.84
C HIS A 195 -6.46 10.34 4.74
N SER A 196 -5.93 9.12 4.72
CA SER A 196 -4.51 8.84 4.60
C SER A 196 -4.21 7.97 3.39
N ILE A 197 -3.10 8.25 2.72
CA ILE A 197 -2.62 7.47 1.56
C ILE A 197 -1.13 7.19 1.76
N GLU A 198 -0.73 5.94 1.57
CA GLU A 198 0.66 5.49 1.54
C GLU A 198 1.07 5.11 0.12
N ALA A 199 2.28 5.49 -0.27
CA ALA A 199 2.92 5.03 -1.49
C ALA A 199 4.27 4.38 -1.16
N ARG A 200 4.50 3.19 -1.75
CA ARG A 200 5.75 2.45 -1.56
C ARG A 200 6.79 2.89 -2.59
N ILE A 201 7.88 3.49 -2.10
CA ILE A 201 8.98 3.97 -2.93
C ILE A 201 9.97 2.82 -3.14
N TYR A 202 10.07 2.33 -4.37
CA TYR A 202 10.95 1.23 -4.75
C TYR A 202 12.11 1.72 -5.63
N ALA A 203 13.27 1.09 -5.45
CA ALA A 203 14.37 1.11 -6.39
C ALA A 203 14.09 0.12 -7.54
N GLU A 204 13.21 0.51 -8.45
CA GLU A 204 12.82 -0.26 -9.63
C GLU A 204 12.65 0.67 -10.83
N ASP A 205 12.81 0.13 -12.04
CA ASP A 205 12.59 0.88 -13.28
C ASP A 205 11.29 0.44 -13.99
N PRO A 206 10.20 1.23 -13.87
CA PRO A 206 8.92 0.92 -14.52
C PRO A 206 9.00 0.77 -16.04
N LYS A 207 9.99 1.40 -16.72
CA LYS A 207 10.13 1.39 -18.19
C LYS A 207 10.60 0.05 -18.73
N VAL A 208 11.34 -0.70 -17.93
CA VAL A 208 11.87 -2.03 -18.29
C VAL A 208 11.19 -3.14 -17.50
N GLY A 209 9.92 -2.94 -17.13
CA GLY A 209 9.11 -3.96 -16.45
C GLY A 209 9.37 -4.06 -14.95
N PHE A 210 9.76 -2.94 -14.31
CA PHE A 210 10.01 -2.83 -12.87
C PHE A 210 11.16 -3.73 -12.39
N LEU A 211 12.23 -3.81 -13.18
CA LEU A 211 13.45 -4.50 -12.74
C LEU A 211 14.08 -3.72 -11.58
N PRO A 212 14.60 -4.42 -10.54
CA PRO A 212 15.31 -3.76 -9.45
C PRO A 212 16.48 -2.92 -9.95
N ALA A 213 16.58 -1.69 -9.47
CA ALA A 213 17.63 -0.74 -9.80
C ALA A 213 18.65 -0.69 -8.66
N ILE A 214 19.78 -1.37 -8.83
CA ILE A 214 20.87 -1.38 -7.86
C ILE A 214 21.78 -0.15 -8.00
N GLY A 215 22.47 0.21 -6.93
CA GLY A 215 23.47 1.27 -6.94
C GLY A 215 23.48 2.10 -5.67
N LYS A 216 24.37 3.09 -5.64
CA LYS A 216 24.53 3.99 -4.50
C LYS A 216 23.51 5.12 -4.56
N LEU A 217 22.84 5.39 -3.44
CA LEU A 217 22.01 6.57 -3.25
C LEU A 217 22.91 7.80 -3.15
N ALA A 218 23.08 8.51 -4.27
CA ALA A 218 23.92 9.70 -4.35
C ALA A 218 23.30 10.90 -3.62
N LEU A 219 21.97 10.99 -3.62
CA LEU A 219 21.23 12.00 -2.87
C LEU A 219 19.90 11.43 -2.39
N TRP A 220 19.58 11.64 -1.12
CA TRP A 220 18.32 11.17 -0.51
C TRP A 220 17.71 12.25 0.37
N ARG A 221 16.75 13.00 -0.19
CA ARG A 221 16.02 14.07 0.51
C ARG A 221 14.52 13.80 0.41
N PRO A 222 13.96 13.05 1.37
CA PRO A 222 12.52 12.83 1.44
C PRO A 222 11.78 14.15 1.73
N PRO A 223 10.52 14.28 1.30
CA PRO A 223 9.69 15.44 1.60
C PRO A 223 9.39 15.52 3.10
N SER A 224 9.07 16.72 3.57
CA SER A 224 8.63 16.96 4.95
C SER A 224 7.59 18.07 4.96
N GLY A 225 6.76 18.09 6.01
CA GLY A 225 5.72 19.11 6.19
C GLY A 225 4.49 18.57 6.92
N PRO A 226 3.49 19.42 7.15
CA PRO A 226 2.25 19.03 7.81
C PRO A 226 1.56 17.85 7.13
N GLY A 227 1.25 16.82 7.92
CA GLY A 227 0.60 15.59 7.47
C GLY A 227 1.38 14.83 6.40
N ILE A 228 2.71 14.95 6.38
CA ILE A 228 3.64 14.08 5.64
C ILE A 228 4.44 13.27 6.66
N ARG A 229 4.42 11.95 6.51
CA ARG A 229 5.22 10.98 7.26
C ARG A 229 6.05 10.17 6.28
N VAL A 230 7.30 9.92 6.64
CA VAL A 230 8.22 9.11 5.84
C VAL A 230 8.85 8.07 6.75
N ASP A 231 8.58 6.81 6.47
CA ASP A 231 9.24 5.68 7.11
C ASP A 231 10.29 5.17 6.13
N SER A 232 11.57 5.50 6.37
CA SER A 232 12.66 5.18 5.43
C SER A 232 13.54 4.05 5.95
N GLY A 233 13.85 3.08 5.08
CA GLY A 233 14.78 1.98 5.36
C GLY A 233 16.22 2.28 4.95
N VAL A 234 16.49 3.46 4.38
CA VAL A 234 17.78 3.85 3.80
C VAL A 234 18.14 5.29 4.15
N LYS A 235 19.40 5.65 3.99
CA LYS A 235 19.91 7.03 4.05
C LYS A 235 20.79 7.36 2.85
N GLU A 236 21.07 8.65 2.68
CA GLU A 236 22.00 9.12 1.66
C GLU A 236 23.37 8.41 1.80
N GLY A 237 23.89 7.93 0.68
CA GLY A 237 25.15 7.20 0.60
C GLY A 237 25.03 5.69 0.76
N ASP A 238 23.87 5.15 1.17
CA ASP A 238 23.65 3.70 1.22
C ASP A 238 23.66 3.07 -0.18
N GLU A 239 23.89 1.75 -0.22
CA GLU A 239 23.92 0.96 -1.44
C GLU A 239 22.69 0.04 -1.53
N VAL A 240 21.95 0.17 -2.62
CA VAL A 240 20.83 -0.73 -2.97
C VAL A 240 21.41 -1.98 -3.64
N THR A 241 21.17 -3.14 -3.03
CA THR A 241 21.72 -4.43 -3.49
C THR A 241 20.61 -5.37 -3.96
N VAL A 242 20.97 -6.43 -4.69
CA VAL A 242 20.04 -7.46 -5.17
C VAL A 242 19.54 -8.41 -4.06
N ASN A 243 20.13 -8.35 -2.87
CA ASN A 243 19.93 -9.37 -1.84
C ASN A 243 18.60 -9.22 -1.08
N PHE A 244 17.95 -8.08 -1.19
CA PHE A 244 16.76 -7.73 -0.42
C PHE A 244 15.66 -7.15 -1.31
N ASP A 245 14.49 -6.96 -0.71
CA ASP A 245 13.40 -6.22 -1.33
C ASP A 245 13.87 -4.79 -1.71
N PRO A 246 13.54 -4.29 -2.92
CA PRO A 246 14.00 -2.98 -3.38
C PRO A 246 13.26 -1.78 -2.76
N MET A 247 12.38 -1.97 -1.77
CA MET A 247 11.67 -0.89 -1.10
C MET A 247 12.63 -0.01 -0.30
N LEU A 248 12.66 1.29 -0.63
CA LEU A 248 13.51 2.29 -0.01
C LEU A 248 12.81 3.02 1.14
N ALA A 249 11.53 3.35 0.94
CA ALA A 249 10.74 4.07 1.92
C ALA A 249 9.24 3.91 1.66
N LYS A 250 8.47 4.24 2.68
CA LYS A 250 7.03 4.47 2.59
C LYS A 250 6.79 5.97 2.74
N LEU A 251 6.06 6.56 1.80
CA LEU A 251 5.63 7.95 1.88
C LEU A 251 4.15 7.97 2.22
N ILE A 252 3.82 8.49 3.39
CA ILE A 252 2.46 8.52 3.91
C ILE A 252 2.02 9.97 4.04
N VAL A 253 0.81 10.25 3.59
CA VAL A 253 0.19 11.56 3.79
C VAL A 253 -1.18 11.43 4.41
N HIS A 254 -1.53 12.41 5.22
CA HIS A 254 -2.87 12.58 5.78
C HIS A 254 -3.44 13.93 5.36
N ALA A 255 -4.74 14.02 5.08
CA ALA A 255 -5.42 15.28 4.84
C ALA A 255 -6.91 15.20 5.22
N PRO A 256 -7.64 16.33 5.32
CA PRO A 256 -9.06 16.31 5.68
C PRO A 256 -10.01 15.59 4.71
N SER A 257 -9.58 15.32 3.48
CA SER A 257 -10.36 14.57 2.49
C SER A 257 -9.46 13.78 1.55
N ARG A 258 -10.01 12.73 0.92
CA ARG A 258 -9.30 11.91 -0.07
C ARG A 258 -8.64 12.74 -1.17
N MET A 259 -9.39 13.67 -1.77
CA MET A 259 -8.84 14.54 -2.82
C MET A 259 -7.72 15.46 -2.31
N ALA A 260 -7.79 15.92 -1.06
CA ALA A 260 -6.70 16.68 -0.46
C ALA A 260 -5.47 15.79 -0.19
N ALA A 261 -5.67 14.54 0.21
CA ALA A 261 -4.60 13.56 0.42
C ALA A 261 -3.91 13.22 -0.90
N ILE A 262 -4.67 12.99 -1.98
CA ILE A 262 -4.14 12.78 -3.34
C ILE A 262 -3.22 13.93 -3.77
N ARG A 263 -3.71 15.17 -3.65
CA ARG A 263 -2.90 16.36 -3.99
C ARG A 263 -1.65 16.47 -3.11
N ARG A 264 -1.77 16.19 -1.81
CA ARG A 264 -0.64 16.23 -0.89
C ARG A 264 0.42 15.17 -1.23
N LEU A 265 -0.01 13.95 -1.56
CA LEU A 265 0.90 12.87 -1.94
C LEU A 265 1.60 13.17 -3.26
N GLU A 266 0.87 13.70 -4.25
CA GLU A 266 1.45 14.11 -5.54
C GLU A 266 2.55 15.18 -5.34
N LEU A 267 2.28 16.20 -4.52
CA LEU A 267 3.25 17.25 -4.19
C LEU A 267 4.46 16.71 -3.38
N ALA A 268 4.21 15.81 -2.44
CA ALA A 268 5.26 15.17 -1.66
C ALA A 268 6.17 14.29 -2.55
N LEU A 269 5.59 13.53 -3.49
CA LEU A 269 6.35 12.75 -4.47
C LEU A 269 7.12 13.63 -5.44
N SER A 270 6.54 14.75 -5.90
CA SER A 270 7.22 15.65 -6.85
C SER A 270 8.42 16.39 -6.23
N SER A 271 8.41 16.60 -4.91
CA SER A 271 9.50 17.20 -4.15
C SER A 271 10.50 16.17 -3.58
N PHE A 272 10.24 14.88 -3.73
CA PHE A 272 11.13 13.81 -3.26
C PHE A 272 12.38 13.76 -4.14
N VAL A 273 13.55 14.04 -3.56
CA VAL A 273 14.82 13.93 -4.27
C VAL A 273 15.51 12.61 -3.96
N ALA A 274 15.48 11.69 -4.92
CA ALA A 274 16.19 10.41 -4.87
C ALA A 274 17.07 10.28 -6.12
N LEU A 275 18.40 10.41 -5.95
CA LEU A 275 19.37 10.34 -7.05
C LEU A 275 20.36 9.19 -6.84
N GLY A 276 20.89 8.66 -7.95
CA GLY A 276 21.87 7.57 -7.97
C GLY A 276 21.29 6.20 -8.32
N VAL A 277 20.00 6.00 -8.07
CA VAL A 277 19.23 4.81 -8.51
C VAL A 277 17.92 5.25 -9.17
N THR A 278 17.43 4.47 -10.12
CA THR A 278 16.09 4.66 -10.69
C THR A 278 15.04 4.27 -9.64
N THR A 279 13.95 5.03 -9.56
CA THR A 279 12.84 4.76 -8.64
C THR A 279 11.50 4.76 -9.36
N ASN A 280 10.49 4.19 -8.72
CA ASN A 280 9.11 4.19 -9.21
C ASN A 280 8.33 5.49 -8.94
N ILE A 281 8.95 6.55 -8.43
CA ILE A 281 8.27 7.80 -8.04
C ILE A 281 7.44 8.39 -9.19
N GLY A 282 7.99 8.44 -10.40
CA GLY A 282 7.27 8.95 -11.58
C GLY A 282 6.02 8.13 -11.90
N PHE A 283 6.10 6.80 -11.77
CA PHE A 283 4.97 5.90 -11.94
C PHE A 283 3.87 6.15 -10.89
N LEU A 284 4.25 6.30 -9.62
CA LEU A 284 3.32 6.58 -8.52
C LEU A 284 2.57 7.91 -8.75
N ARG A 285 3.27 8.95 -9.20
CA ARG A 285 2.65 10.25 -9.53
C ARG A 285 1.60 10.11 -10.63
N ASN A 286 1.92 9.41 -11.71
CA ASN A 286 0.98 9.19 -12.81
C ASN A 286 -0.24 8.36 -12.35
N ALA A 287 -0.03 7.34 -11.51
CA ALA A 287 -1.10 6.54 -10.93
C ALA A 287 -2.07 7.37 -10.09
N LEU A 288 -1.57 8.30 -9.26
CA LEU A 288 -2.38 9.18 -8.42
C LEU A 288 -3.24 10.17 -9.22
N THR A 289 -2.73 10.62 -10.37
CA THR A 289 -3.45 11.53 -11.27
C THR A 289 -4.36 10.81 -12.26
N HIS A 290 -4.32 9.47 -12.29
CA HIS A 290 -5.13 8.70 -13.22
C HIS A 290 -6.64 8.86 -12.88
N PRO A 291 -7.52 9.09 -13.87
CA PRO A 291 -8.95 9.32 -13.62
C PRO A 291 -9.64 8.20 -12.82
N ALA A 292 -9.25 6.94 -13.04
CA ALA A 292 -9.77 5.80 -12.28
C ALA A 292 -9.36 5.84 -10.80
N PHE A 293 -8.15 6.31 -10.49
CA PHE A 293 -7.71 6.47 -9.10
C PHE A 293 -8.48 7.61 -8.43
N ILE A 294 -8.61 8.74 -9.12
CA ILE A 294 -9.33 9.93 -8.63
C ILE A 294 -10.80 9.61 -8.35
N SER A 295 -11.48 8.91 -9.26
CA SER A 295 -12.88 8.50 -9.07
C SER A 295 -13.05 7.38 -8.04
N GLY A 296 -11.95 6.79 -7.57
CA GLY A 296 -11.94 5.65 -6.66
C GLY A 296 -12.29 4.33 -7.35
N ASN A 297 -12.44 4.27 -8.68
CA ASN A 297 -12.78 3.07 -9.44
C ASN A 297 -11.54 2.19 -9.73
N ILE A 298 -10.88 1.71 -8.69
CA ILE A 298 -9.72 0.83 -8.75
C ILE A 298 -10.10 -0.57 -8.27
N THR A 299 -9.69 -1.58 -9.03
CA THR A 299 -9.81 -3.00 -8.72
C THR A 299 -8.42 -3.64 -8.72
N THR A 300 -8.29 -4.83 -8.14
CA THR A 300 -6.99 -5.54 -8.00
C THR A 300 -6.29 -5.83 -9.33
N ASP A 301 -7.04 -5.89 -10.42
CA ASP A 301 -6.55 -6.14 -11.78
C ASP A 301 -6.35 -4.87 -12.62
N PHE A 302 -6.52 -3.68 -12.03
CA PHE A 302 -6.46 -2.41 -12.76
C PHE A 302 -5.11 -2.20 -13.47
N LEU A 303 -3.99 -2.27 -12.75
CA LEU A 303 -2.66 -2.04 -13.34
C LEU A 303 -2.23 -3.16 -14.29
N ASP A 304 -2.74 -4.38 -14.09
CA ASP A 304 -2.43 -5.51 -14.97
C ASP A 304 -3.16 -5.40 -16.32
N ASN A 305 -4.30 -4.67 -16.37
CA ASN A 305 -5.09 -4.45 -17.58
C ASN A 305 -4.83 -3.09 -18.25
N ALA A 306 -4.34 -2.09 -17.50
CA ALA A 306 -4.06 -0.76 -18.02
C ALA A 306 -2.72 -0.73 -18.80
N PRO A 307 -2.64 -0.06 -19.97
CA PRO A 307 -1.41 -0.02 -20.74
C PRO A 307 -0.35 0.82 -20.02
N MET A 308 0.85 0.28 -19.87
CA MET A 308 1.93 0.90 -19.10
C MET A 308 2.32 2.30 -19.61
N THR A 309 2.05 2.62 -20.87
CA THR A 309 2.24 3.95 -21.46
C THR A 309 1.47 5.06 -20.74
N GLU A 310 0.37 4.73 -20.05
CA GLU A 310 -0.41 5.70 -19.26
C GLU A 310 0.30 6.09 -17.96
N PHE A 311 1.27 5.29 -17.50
CA PHE A 311 1.97 5.54 -16.24
C PHE A 311 3.46 5.86 -16.42
N ILE A 312 3.96 5.87 -17.64
CA ILE A 312 5.35 6.21 -17.95
C ILE A 312 5.40 7.62 -18.53
N SER A 313 6.12 8.51 -17.87
CA SER A 313 6.48 9.80 -18.44
C SER A 313 7.70 9.68 -19.36
N GLU A 314 7.68 10.43 -20.47
CA GLU A 314 8.85 10.59 -21.32
C GLU A 314 10.00 11.22 -20.52
N ASN A 315 11.23 10.75 -20.78
CA ASN A 315 12.39 11.39 -20.17
C ASN A 315 12.56 12.77 -20.79
N SER A 316 12.79 13.78 -19.96
CA SER A 316 13.26 15.07 -20.46
C SER A 316 14.60 14.89 -21.18
N ASP A 317 14.79 15.57 -22.32
CA ASP A 317 16.05 15.54 -23.06
C ASP A 317 17.22 15.87 -22.11
N PRO A 318 18.24 15.00 -21.99
CA PRO A 318 19.41 15.26 -21.16
C PRO A 318 20.05 16.64 -21.42
N LYS A 319 20.01 17.14 -22.65
CA LYS A 319 20.51 18.48 -23.01
C LYS A 319 19.70 19.57 -22.32
N VAL A 320 18.38 19.41 -22.25
CA VAL A 320 17.48 20.34 -21.53
C VAL A 320 17.77 20.30 -20.04
N LEU A 321 17.94 19.10 -19.46
CA LEU A 321 18.29 18.96 -18.04
C LEU A 321 19.65 19.60 -17.71
N VAL A 322 20.66 19.40 -18.55
CA VAL A 322 21.99 20.04 -18.39
C VAL A 322 21.90 21.55 -18.54
N ALA A 323 21.11 22.06 -19.50
CA ALA A 323 20.88 23.49 -19.67
C ALA A 323 20.20 24.10 -18.44
N ILE A 324 19.15 23.45 -17.91
CA ILE A 324 18.46 23.87 -16.68
C ILE A 324 19.42 23.85 -15.50
N ALA A 325 20.17 22.76 -15.29
CA ALA A 325 21.14 22.66 -14.19
C ALA A 325 22.24 23.72 -14.29
N SER A 326 22.74 23.99 -15.49
CA SER A 326 23.76 25.02 -15.74
C SER A 326 23.23 26.43 -15.48
N ALA A 327 22.00 26.72 -15.94
CA ALA A 327 21.32 27.98 -15.70
C ALA A 327 21.03 28.17 -14.20
N ALA A 328 20.49 27.15 -13.53
CA ALA A 328 20.24 27.13 -12.09
C ALA A 328 21.53 27.42 -11.30
N LYS A 329 22.64 26.75 -11.63
CA LYS A 329 23.95 26.99 -11.01
C LYS A 329 24.44 28.43 -11.25
N ARG A 330 24.30 28.96 -12.47
CA ARG A 330 24.69 30.35 -12.79
C ARG A 330 23.84 31.38 -12.03
N LEU A 331 22.55 31.12 -11.89
CA LEU A 331 21.59 31.95 -11.15
C LEU A 331 21.70 31.76 -9.63
N GLY A 332 22.58 30.86 -9.16
CA GLY A 332 22.82 30.63 -7.74
C GLY A 332 21.76 29.76 -7.06
N ALA A 333 20.89 29.08 -7.81
CA ALA A 333 20.01 28.06 -7.26
C ALA A 333 20.87 26.92 -6.69
N GLY A 334 20.80 26.73 -5.37
CA GLY A 334 21.67 25.82 -4.60
C GLY A 334 22.74 26.54 -3.75
N LYS A 335 22.94 27.85 -3.90
CA LYS A 335 23.61 28.66 -2.87
C LYS A 335 22.60 28.93 -1.75
N SER A 336 22.42 27.96 -0.85
CA SER A 336 21.80 28.26 0.45
C SER A 336 22.63 29.36 1.09
N GLY A 337 22.03 30.54 1.21
CA GLY A 337 22.69 31.71 1.74
C GLY A 337 23.27 31.43 3.12
N VAL A 338 24.57 31.66 3.26
CA VAL A 338 25.13 32.04 4.54
C VAL A 338 24.55 33.43 4.85
N ASN A 339 23.54 33.41 5.71
CA ASN A 339 23.12 34.45 6.67
C ASN A 339 22.19 35.63 6.31
N THR A 340 21.33 35.90 7.31
CA THR A 340 20.73 37.17 7.79
C THR A 340 19.47 37.76 7.12
N ASN A 341 18.35 37.70 7.87
CA ASN A 341 17.24 38.67 7.92
C ASN A 341 16.90 39.43 6.62
N SER A 342 16.31 38.75 5.64
CA SER A 342 15.60 39.43 4.55
C SER A 342 14.19 38.87 4.44
N ARG A 343 13.21 39.69 4.82
CA ARG A 343 11.77 39.43 4.65
C ARG A 343 11.46 39.19 3.17
N MET A 344 11.11 37.95 2.81
CA MET A 344 10.53 37.64 1.51
C MET A 344 9.00 37.71 1.62
N LEU A 345 8.41 38.60 0.84
CA LEU A 345 6.97 38.62 0.55
C LEU A 345 6.70 37.48 -0.44
N ASP A 346 5.59 36.77 -0.25
CA ASP A 346 5.09 35.78 -1.20
C ASP A 346 4.51 36.47 -2.45
N ASP A 347 4.93 36.05 -3.65
CA ASP A 347 4.47 36.63 -4.93
C ASP A 347 2.99 36.36 -5.23
N HIS A 348 2.35 35.42 -4.52
CA HIS A 348 0.93 35.10 -4.71
C HIS A 348 -0.01 35.75 -3.69
N SER A 349 0.37 35.82 -2.41
CA SER A 349 -0.46 36.41 -1.35
C SER A 349 -0.03 37.83 -0.94
N GLY A 350 1.17 38.29 -1.32
CA GLY A 350 1.70 39.59 -0.93
C GLY A 350 1.96 39.74 0.58
N HIS A 351 1.97 38.65 1.35
CA HIS A 351 2.20 38.67 2.79
C HIS A 351 3.53 38.00 3.15
N ALA A 352 4.25 38.58 4.13
CA ALA A 352 5.58 38.13 4.55
C ALA A 352 5.57 36.87 5.43
N TYR A 353 4.39 36.31 5.71
CA TYR A 353 4.19 35.19 6.61
C TYR A 353 3.03 34.33 6.12
N ASP A 354 3.30 33.37 5.25
CA ASP A 354 2.38 32.25 5.05
C ASP A 354 2.50 31.31 6.26
N PRO A 355 1.45 31.21 7.11
CA PRO A 355 1.48 30.33 8.27
C PRO A 355 1.61 28.85 7.88
N PHE A 356 1.24 28.45 6.65
CA PHE A 356 1.31 27.06 6.21
C PHE A 356 2.73 26.60 5.85
N ILE A 357 3.66 27.53 5.57
CA ILE A 357 5.09 27.23 5.35
C ILE A 357 5.85 27.16 6.69
N THR A 358 5.41 27.91 7.70
CA THR A 358 6.11 28.00 9.01
C THR A 358 5.60 27.02 10.06
N LEU A 359 4.47 26.36 9.83
CA LEU A 359 3.96 25.32 10.73
C LEU A 359 4.73 24.01 10.52
N SER A 360 5.92 23.91 11.11
CA SER A 360 6.65 22.65 11.31
C SER A 360 6.17 21.85 12.53
N ARG A 361 4.91 22.07 12.97
CA ARG A 361 4.33 21.29 14.05
C ARG A 361 4.05 19.88 13.54
N ARG A 362 4.85 18.93 14.01
CA ARG A 362 4.36 17.56 14.19
C ARG A 362 3.18 17.67 15.15
N LEU A 363 1.97 17.42 14.66
CA LEU A 363 0.84 17.21 15.55
C LEU A 363 1.14 15.94 16.37
N PRO A 364 0.76 15.94 17.66
CA PRO A 364 0.89 14.76 18.50
C PRO A 364 0.07 13.58 17.97
#